data_AF-A0A9X2IUA3-F1
#
_entry.id   AF-A0A9X2IUA3-F1
#
_cell.length_a   1.000
_cell.length_b   1.000
_cell.length_c   1.000
_cell.angle_alpha   90.00
_cell.angle_beta   90.00
_cell.angle_gamma   90.00
#
_symmetry.space_group_name_H-M   'P 1'
#
loop_
_entity.id
_entity.type
_entity.pdbx_description
1 polymer ?
#
loop_
_entity_poly.entity_id
_entity_poly.type
_entity_poly.pdbx_seq_one_letter_code
_entity_poly.pdbx_strand_id
1 'polypeptide(L)'
;MKGIILAGGAGSRLHPITRGVSKQLVPVYDKPMVYYPLSTLMLADIRDILVITTPADAQAFRRLLGDGSQYGLDLSYVVQPEPDGLARAFVLGADHIGTDSAALVL
;
A
#
# COMPACT_ATOMS: atom_id res chain seq x y z
N MET A 1 12.02 -11.14 5.71
CA MET A 1 11.44 -10.77 4.41
C MET A 1 10.53 -9.57 4.63
N LYS A 2 10.64 -8.53 3.78
CA LYS A 2 9.87 -7.29 3.89
C LYS A 2 8.73 -7.28 2.87
N GLY A 3 7.62 -6.63 3.22
CA GLY A 3 6.47 -6.47 2.33
C GLY A 3 6.43 -5.06 1.73
N ILE A 4 5.93 -4.96 0.49
CA ILE A 4 5.57 -3.69 -0.14
C ILE A 4 4.16 -3.81 -0.72
N ILE A 5 3.30 -2.85 -0.37
CA ILE A 5 2.01 -2.65 -1.04
C ILE A 5 2.12 -1.38 -1.88
N LEU A 6 2.01 -1.52 -3.20
CA LEU A 6 1.98 -0.37 -4.11
C LEU A 6 0.53 0.10 -4.32
N ALA A 7 0.04 0.94 -3.41
CA ALA A 7 -1.30 1.52 -3.42
C ALA A 7 -1.33 2.94 -4.04
N GLY A 8 -0.60 3.12 -5.13
CA GLY A 8 -0.55 4.37 -5.90
C GLY A 8 -1.43 4.36 -7.16
N GLY A 9 -1.21 5.36 -8.01
CA GLY A 9 -1.83 5.50 -9.33
C GLY A 9 -3.16 6.28 -9.33
N ALA A 10 -3.47 6.90 -10.46
CA ALA A 10 -4.64 7.78 -10.59
C ALA A 10 -5.99 7.04 -10.70
N GLY A 11 -5.99 5.71 -10.91
CA GLY A 11 -7.23 4.93 -11.05
C GLY A 11 -8.14 5.37 -12.20
N SER A 12 -7.62 6.09 -13.21
CA SER A 12 -8.42 6.86 -14.18
C SER A 12 -9.49 6.08 -14.94
N ARG A 13 -9.32 4.76 -15.09
CA ARG A 13 -10.32 3.87 -15.71
C ARG A 13 -11.59 3.69 -14.87
N LEU A 14 -11.57 4.08 -13.59
CA LEU A 14 -12.70 4.02 -12.66
C LEU A 14 -13.29 5.39 -12.35
N HIS A 15 -12.96 6.42 -13.12
CA HIS A 15 -13.64 7.71 -13.00
C HIS A 15 -15.15 7.56 -13.27
N PRO A 16 -16.01 8.28 -12.52
CA PRO A 16 -15.67 9.38 -11.61
C PRO A 16 -15.33 8.97 -10.17
N ILE A 17 -15.44 7.70 -9.79
CA ILE A 17 -15.26 7.23 -8.41
C ILE A 17 -13.90 7.66 -7.87
N THR A 18 -12.83 7.41 -8.64
CA THR A 18 -11.46 7.68 -8.21
C THR A 18 -11.04 9.15 -8.29
N ARG A 19 -11.98 10.07 -8.60
CA ARG A 19 -11.73 11.51 -8.41
C ARG A 19 -11.82 11.92 -6.94
N GLY A 20 -12.60 11.19 -6.13
CA GLY A 20 -12.82 11.51 -4.71
C GLY A 20 -12.07 10.61 -3.74
N VAL A 21 -11.78 9.37 -4.13
CA VAL A 21 -11.15 8.37 -3.26
C VAL A 21 -10.20 7.47 -4.03
N SER A 22 -9.05 7.12 -3.44
CA SER A 22 -8.15 6.10 -3.98
C SER A 22 -8.88 4.80 -4.34
N LYS A 23 -8.54 4.18 -5.47
CA LYS A 23 -9.08 2.87 -5.89
C LYS A 23 -8.96 1.83 -4.78
N GLN A 24 -7.82 1.79 -4.11
CA GLN A 24 -7.49 0.79 -3.09
C GLN A 24 -8.25 1.02 -1.77
N LEU A 25 -8.93 2.16 -1.60
CA LEU A 25 -9.79 2.44 -0.46
C LEU A 25 -11.29 2.21 -0.77
N VAL A 26 -11.63 1.96 -2.04
CA VAL A 26 -13.00 1.58 -2.43
C VAL A 26 -13.34 0.21 -1.82
N PRO A 27 -14.57 0.01 -1.31
CA PRO A 27 -14.97 -1.26 -0.75
C PRO A 27 -15.06 -2.35 -1.83
N VAL A 28 -14.53 -3.52 -1.52
CA VAL A 28 -14.89 -4.78 -2.16
C VAL A 28 -15.82 -5.48 -1.18
N TYR A 29 -17.11 -5.47 -1.50
CA TYR A 29 -18.17 -5.91 -0.59
C TYR A 29 -18.16 -5.14 0.75
N ASP A 30 -17.67 -5.75 1.82
CA ASP A 30 -17.71 -5.24 3.19
C ASP A 30 -16.34 -4.73 3.70
N LYS A 31 -15.29 -4.74 2.88
CA LYS A 31 -13.92 -4.38 3.29
C LYS A 31 -13.25 -3.45 2.28
N PRO A 32 -12.40 -2.50 2.72
CA PRO A 32 -11.57 -1.72 1.80
C PRO A 32 -10.69 -2.63 0.93
N MET A 33 -10.54 -2.31 -0.35
CA MET A 33 -9.76 -3.13 -1.31
C MET A 33 -8.32 -3.41 -0.83
N VAL A 34 -7.67 -2.49 -0.12
CA VAL A 34 -6.30 -2.68 0.40
C VAL A 34 -6.19 -3.80 1.44
N TYR A 35 -7.28 -4.23 2.07
CA TYR A 35 -7.24 -5.33 3.05
C TYR A 35 -6.87 -6.67 2.40
N TYR A 36 -7.18 -6.84 1.12
CA TYR A 36 -6.89 -8.06 0.37
C TYR A 36 -5.38 -8.26 0.13
N PRO A 37 -4.64 -7.33 -0.49
CA PRO A 37 -3.19 -7.46 -0.62
C PRO A 37 -2.48 -7.46 0.74
N LEU A 38 -2.98 -6.71 1.74
CA LEU A 38 -2.46 -6.78 3.10
C LEU A 38 -2.56 -8.19 3.68
N SER A 39 -3.74 -8.83 3.57
CA SER A 39 -3.96 -10.19 4.05
C SER A 39 -3.08 -11.21 3.33
N THR A 40 -2.80 -11.02 2.04
CA THR A 40 -1.88 -11.87 1.27
C THR A 40 -0.48 -11.85 1.87
N LEU A 41 0.05 -10.66 2.23
CA LEU A 41 1.35 -10.55 2.90
C LEU A 41 1.32 -11.17 4.30
N MET A 42 0.23 -10.98 5.06
CA MET A 42 0.06 -11.59 6.37
C MET A 42 0.03 -13.13 6.31
N LEU A 43 -0.64 -13.70 5.30
CA LEU A 43 -0.68 -15.15 5.08
C LEU A 43 0.67 -15.73 4.66
N ALA A 44 1.55 -14.91 4.08
CA ALA A 44 2.95 -15.23 3.82
C ALA A 44 3.86 -14.98 5.05
N ASP A 45 3.28 -14.67 6.22
CA ASP A 45 3.95 -14.32 7.48
C ASP A 45 4.89 -13.10 7.38
N ILE A 46 4.57 -12.17 6.49
CA ILE A 46 5.29 -10.89 6.36
C ILE A 46 4.61 -9.86 7.28
N ARG A 47 5.33 -9.39 8.29
CA ARG A 47 4.82 -8.47 9.33
C ARG A 47 5.27 -7.02 9.16
N ASP A 48 6.40 -6.81 8.50
CA ASP A 48 6.99 -5.49 8.29
C ASP A 48 6.77 -5.05 6.83
N ILE A 49 5.86 -4.09 6.65
CA ILE A 49 5.25 -3.78 5.36
C ILE A 49 5.29 -2.27 5.10
N LEU A 50 5.86 -1.89 3.96
CA LEU A 50 5.82 -0.53 3.44
C LEU A 50 4.59 -0.33 2.55
N VAL A 51 3.78 0.68 2.88
CA VAL A 51 2.65 1.10 2.04
C VAL A 51 3.05 2.33 1.23
N ILE A 52 3.05 2.19 -0.10
CA ILE A 52 3.36 3.26 -1.03
C ILE A 52 2.06 3.87 -1.56
N THR A 53 1.85 5.16 -1.34
CA THR A 53 0.60 5.85 -1.74
C THR A 53 0.88 7.08 -2.59
N THR A 54 -0.17 7.71 -3.12
CA THR A 54 -0.06 9.07 -3.67
C THR A 54 0.01 10.11 -2.54
N PRO A 55 0.43 11.36 -2.79
CA PRO A 55 0.41 12.41 -1.78
C PRO A 55 -1.01 12.70 -1.26
N ALA A 56 -2.00 12.66 -2.15
CA ALA A 56 -3.39 12.95 -1.83
C ALA A 56 -4.04 11.88 -0.94
N ASP A 57 -3.66 10.61 -1.14
CA ASP A 57 -4.30 9.48 -0.44
C ASP A 57 -3.60 9.10 0.88
N ALA A 58 -2.35 9.54 1.09
CA ALA A 58 -1.49 9.10 2.20
C ALA A 58 -2.17 9.21 3.58
N GLN A 59 -2.88 10.31 3.84
CA GLN A 59 -3.57 10.52 5.10
C GLN A 59 -4.74 9.53 5.31
N ALA A 60 -5.44 9.16 4.23
CA ALA A 60 -6.56 8.22 4.30
C ALA A 60 -6.09 6.79 4.61
N PHE A 61 -4.98 6.35 4.00
CA PHE A 61 -4.36 5.06 4.35
C PHE A 61 -3.89 5.02 5.81
N ARG A 62 -3.18 6.06 6.28
CA ARG A 62 -2.74 6.14 7.68
C ARG A 62 -3.93 6.13 8.65
N ARG A 63 -5.04 6.79 8.30
CA ARG A 63 -6.27 6.77 9.10
C ARG A 63 -6.89 5.36 9.17
N LEU A 64 -6.88 4.63 8.05
CA LEU A 64 -7.48 3.30 7.96
C LEU A 64 -6.63 2.21 8.63
N LEU A 65 -5.32 2.24 8.42
CA LEU A 65 -4.42 1.14 8.78
C LEU A 65 -3.57 1.44 10.03
N GLY A 66 -3.37 2.71 10.37
CA GLY A 66 -2.53 3.11 11.51
C GLY A 66 -1.07 2.71 11.32
N ASP A 67 -0.39 2.35 12.40
CA ASP A 67 0.94 1.73 12.37
C ASP A 67 0.87 0.19 12.20
N GLY A 68 -0.34 -0.38 12.07
CA GLY A 68 -0.55 -1.82 11.96
C GLY A 68 -0.55 -2.59 13.28
N SER A 69 -0.29 -1.95 14.42
CA SER A 69 -0.19 -2.61 15.72
C SER A 69 -1.47 -3.38 16.11
N GLN A 70 -2.64 -2.87 15.73
CA GLN A 70 -3.93 -3.54 15.92
C GLN A 70 -4.03 -4.92 15.23
N TYR A 71 -3.19 -5.18 14.22
CA TYR A 71 -3.11 -6.44 13.47
C TYR A 71 -1.84 -7.23 13.78
N GLY A 72 -1.00 -6.76 14.72
CA GLY A 72 0.32 -7.32 14.97
C GLY A 72 1.29 -7.13 13.79
N LEU A 73 1.21 -5.99 13.11
CA LEU A 73 2.07 -5.60 11.98
C LEU A 73 2.89 -4.35 12.34
N ASP A 74 3.96 -4.13 11.58
CA ASP A 74 4.71 -2.89 11.53
C ASP A 74 4.51 -2.27 10.14
N LEU A 75 3.72 -1.19 10.08
CA LEU A 75 3.39 -0.49 8.85
C LEU A 75 4.11 0.85 8.75
N SER A 76 4.95 0.95 7.73
CA SER A 76 5.58 2.20 7.32
C SER A 76 4.94 2.74 6.04
N TYR A 77 5.15 4.03 5.73
CA TYR A 77 4.51 4.69 4.60
C TYR A 77 5.49 5.58 3.85
N VAL A 78 5.44 5.54 2.52
CA VAL A 78 6.16 6.46 1.65
C VAL A 78 5.24 6.98 0.55
N VAL A 79 5.47 8.21 0.13
CA VAL A 79 4.71 8.85 -0.93
C VAL A 79 5.42 8.65 -2.26
N GLN A 80 4.68 8.16 -3.25
CA GLN A 80 5.05 8.19 -4.66
C GLN A 80 4.50 9.47 -5.28
N PRO A 81 5.35 10.44 -5.69
CA PRO A 81 4.88 11.70 -6.26
C PRO A 81 4.20 11.52 -7.62
N GLU A 82 4.72 10.63 -8.47
CA GLU A 82 4.24 10.39 -9.83
C GLU A 82 4.16 8.89 -10.15
N PRO A 83 3.16 8.45 -10.94
CA PRO A 83 2.94 7.04 -11.25
C PRO A 83 3.90 6.51 -12.33
N ASP A 84 5.20 6.47 -12.02
CA ASP A 84 6.28 6.15 -12.96
C ASP A 84 6.57 4.64 -13.12
N GLY A 85 5.54 3.82 -12.89
CA GLY A 85 5.62 2.36 -13.03
C GLY A 85 5.94 1.59 -11.75
N LEU A 86 5.74 0.27 -11.84
CA LEU A 86 5.74 -0.63 -10.68
C LEU A 86 7.13 -0.80 -10.04
N ALA A 87 8.19 -0.81 -10.86
CA ALA A 87 9.56 -0.98 -10.38
C ALA A 87 10.02 0.15 -9.44
N ARG A 88 9.38 1.33 -9.53
CA ARG A 88 9.65 2.47 -8.63
C ARG A 88 9.41 2.12 -7.16
N ALA A 89 8.57 1.13 -6.87
CA ALA A 89 8.34 0.64 -5.52
C ALA A 89 9.63 0.20 -4.81
N PHE A 90 10.55 -0.47 -5.53
CA PHE A 90 11.82 -0.92 -4.95
C PHE A 90 12.81 0.22 -4.74
N VAL A 91 12.72 1.30 -5.53
CA VAL A 91 13.53 2.50 -5.32
C VAL A 91 13.03 3.28 -4.11
N LEU A 92 11.72 3.49 -4.00
CA LEU A 92 11.11 4.19 -2.87
C LEU A 92 11.22 3.41 -1.56
N GLY A 93 11.22 2.07 -1.64
CA GLY A 93 11.36 1.17 -0.51
C GLY A 93 12.78 0.70 -0.24
N ALA A 94 13.81 1.29 -0.87
CA ALA A 94 15.19 0.79 -0.76
C ALA A 94 15.66 0.69 0.71
N ASP A 95 15.43 1.74 1.51
CA ASP A 95 15.81 1.75 2.93
C ASP A 95 15.00 0.76 3.77
N HIS A 96 13.72 0.58 3.44
CA HIS A 96 12.83 -0.40 4.10
C HIS A 96 13.26 -1.84 3.83
N ILE A 97 13.65 -2.14 2.60
CA ILE A 97 14.13 -3.46 2.18
C ILE A 97 15.49 -3.74 2.83
N GLY A 98 16.40 -2.77 2.81
CA GLY A 98 17.76 -2.94 3.31
C GLY A 98 18.46 -4.10 2.61
N THR A 99 18.90 -5.11 3.37
CA THR A 99 19.55 -6.32 2.85
C THR A 99 18.62 -7.54 2.81
N ASP A 100 17.35 -7.39 3.16
CA ASP A 100 16.38 -8.48 3.18
C ASP A 100 15.82 -8.79 1.78
N SER A 101 15.25 -9.98 1.62
CA SER A 101 14.35 -10.26 0.48
C SER A 101 13.03 -9.50 0.62
N ALA A 102 12.40 -9.16 -0.51
CA ALA A 102 11.16 -8.39 -0.54
C ALA A 102 10.06 -9.09 -1.36
N ALA A 103 8.81 -8.91 -0.93
CA ALA A 103 7.62 -9.27 -1.68
C ALA A 103 6.81 -8.01 -2.01
N LEU A 104 6.42 -7.86 -3.28
CA LEU A 104 5.58 -6.76 -3.77
C LEU A 104 4.20 -7.28 -4.12
N VAL A 105 3.15 -6.57 -3.69
CA VAL A 105 1.75 -6.81 -4.06
C VAL A 105 1.07 -5.50 -4.47
N LEU A 106 0.07 -5.59 -5.35
CA LEU A 106 -0.69 -4.46 -5.92
C LEU A 106 -2.11 -4.34 -5.35
#